data_AF-A0A4V2YG88-F1
#
_entry.id   AF-A0A4V2YG88-F1
#
_cell.length_a   1.000
_cell.length_b   1.000
_cell.length_c   1.000
_cell.angle_alpha   90.00
_cell.angle_beta   90.00
_cell.angle_gamma   90.00
#
_symmetry.space_group_name_H-M   'P 1'
#
loop_
_entity.id
_entity.type
_entity.pdbx_description
1 polymer ?
#
loop_
_entity_poly.entity_id
_entity_poly.type
_entity_poly.pdbx_seq_one_letter_code
_entity_poly.pdbx_strand_id
1 'polypeptide(L)'
;MTDRLGTSAWSVSEARSVVARLRHVATTGPEYDAVELFLALCDYLDQLHGSPGFDRLLPEAERSALARLVQHVRRPDAVPEEDGERLLQPVNSAVTLAEGRVLASDLAEADGWQRELGLALAGLFSYLDQLSGGPGAFTELLTSAERARVASR
;
A
#
# COMPACT_ATOMS: atom_id res chain seq x y z
N MET A 1 -16.07 7.01 -13.26
CA MET A 1 -14.94 7.57 -12.51
C MET A 1 -13.79 6.59 -12.63
N THR A 2 -12.61 7.04 -13.03
CA THR A 2 -11.45 6.17 -13.18
C THR A 2 -10.75 6.07 -11.83
N ASP A 3 -10.66 4.87 -11.26
CA ASP A 3 -9.99 4.60 -9.97
C ASP A 3 -8.47 4.64 -10.16
N ARG A 4 -7.94 5.83 -10.49
CA ARG A 4 -6.51 6.06 -10.71
C ARG A 4 -5.75 6.11 -9.40
N LEU A 5 -4.57 5.49 -9.38
CA LEU A 5 -3.64 5.57 -8.26
C LEU A 5 -2.84 6.87 -8.35
N GLY A 6 -3.29 7.89 -7.62
CA GLY A 6 -2.64 9.19 -7.62
C GLY A 6 -2.65 9.83 -9.01
N THR A 7 -1.47 10.17 -9.52
CA THR A 7 -1.26 10.80 -10.83
C THR A 7 -0.83 9.81 -11.93
N SER A 8 -0.75 8.51 -11.64
CA SER A 8 -0.48 7.50 -12.66
C SER A 8 -1.60 7.46 -13.71
N ALA A 9 -1.23 7.12 -14.94
CA ALA A 9 -2.17 6.84 -16.01
C ALA A 9 -2.95 5.54 -15.76
N TRP A 10 -2.41 4.62 -14.95
CA TRP A 10 -3.02 3.33 -14.63
C TRP A 10 -4.10 3.46 -13.55
N SER A 11 -5.22 2.79 -13.76
CA SER A 11 -6.15 2.45 -12.67
C SER A 11 -5.53 1.42 -11.71
N VAL A 12 -6.11 1.25 -10.52
CA VAL A 12 -5.68 0.21 -9.56
C VAL A 12 -5.57 -1.17 -10.22
N SER A 13 -6.64 -1.60 -10.91
CA SER A 13 -6.68 -2.92 -11.56
C SER A 13 -5.65 -3.07 -12.70
N GLU A 14 -5.44 -2.02 -13.50
CA GLU A 14 -4.43 -2.00 -14.54
C GLU A 14 -3.02 -2.05 -13.96
N ALA A 15 -2.73 -1.24 -12.93
CA ALA A 15 -1.43 -1.22 -12.27
C ALA A 15 -1.10 -2.60 -11.69
N ARG A 16 -2.02 -3.23 -10.96
CA ARG A 16 -1.85 -4.61 -10.45
C ARG A 16 -1.55 -5.60 -11.58
N SER A 17 -2.32 -5.55 -12.66
CA SER A 17 -2.15 -6.45 -13.81
C SER A 17 -0.82 -6.25 -14.53
N VAL A 18 -0.39 -4.99 -14.71
CA VAL A 18 0.87 -4.65 -15.37
C VAL A 18 2.06 -5.01 -14.49
N VAL A 19 2.03 -4.64 -13.20
CA VAL A 19 3.10 -4.91 -12.25
C VAL A 19 3.32 -6.41 -12.04
N ALA A 20 2.25 -7.20 -11.97
CA ALA A 20 2.35 -8.66 -11.92
C ALA A 20 3.11 -9.23 -13.13
N ARG A 21 2.94 -8.65 -14.33
CA ARG A 21 3.71 -9.03 -15.53
C ARG A 21 5.15 -8.50 -15.49
N LEU A 22 5.36 -7.29 -14.98
CA LEU A 22 6.69 -6.68 -14.86
C LEU A 22 7.62 -7.47 -13.93
N ARG A 23 7.07 -8.25 -12.99
CA ARG A 23 7.84 -9.18 -12.14
C ARG A 23 8.69 -10.18 -12.94
N HIS A 24 8.31 -10.48 -14.18
CA HIS A 24 9.09 -11.34 -15.08
C HIS A 24 10.10 -10.59 -15.96
N VAL A 25 10.07 -9.25 -15.92
CA VAL A 25 10.88 -8.36 -16.77
C VAL A 25 11.93 -7.63 -15.93
N ALA A 26 11.51 -6.98 -14.86
CA ALA A 26 12.38 -6.37 -13.86
C ALA A 26 12.77 -7.47 -12.87
N THR A 27 13.92 -8.12 -13.06
CA THR A 27 14.32 -9.28 -12.23
C THR A 27 15.34 -8.93 -11.15
N THR A 28 15.92 -7.73 -11.17
CA THR A 28 16.96 -7.29 -10.25
C THR A 28 16.93 -5.77 -10.08
N GLY A 29 17.41 -5.28 -8.94
CA GLY A 29 17.64 -3.86 -8.71
C GLY A 29 16.40 -3.07 -8.31
N PRO A 30 16.48 -1.73 -8.32
CA PRO A 30 15.45 -0.84 -7.79
C PRO A 30 14.06 -1.07 -8.40
N GLU A 31 13.98 -1.41 -9.68
CA GLU A 31 12.70 -1.68 -10.33
C GLU A 31 12.04 -2.98 -9.83
N TYR A 32 12.83 -4.02 -9.57
CA TYR A 32 12.31 -5.26 -8.99
C TYR A 32 11.83 -5.01 -7.56
N ASP A 33 12.60 -4.27 -6.77
CA ASP A 33 12.24 -3.93 -5.40
C ASP A 33 10.94 -3.12 -5.34
N ALA A 34 10.74 -2.20 -6.30
CA ALA A 34 9.52 -1.44 -6.46
C ALA A 34 8.33 -2.30 -6.88
N VAL A 35 8.53 -3.27 -7.77
CA VAL A 35 7.50 -4.26 -8.16
C VAL A 35 7.07 -5.08 -6.95
N GLU A 36 8.00 -5.65 -6.19
CA GLU A 36 7.69 -6.45 -5.01
C GLU A 36 7.04 -5.61 -3.91
N LEU A 37 7.52 -4.37 -3.69
CA LEU A 37 6.89 -3.43 -2.76
C LEU A 37 5.45 -3.13 -3.18
N PHE A 38 5.21 -2.81 -4.45
CA PHE A 38 3.86 -2.50 -4.95
C PHE A 38 2.90 -3.68 -4.70
N LEU A 39 3.31 -4.89 -5.05
CA LEU A 39 2.50 -6.10 -4.84
C LEU A 39 2.25 -6.35 -3.35
N ALA A 40 3.27 -6.21 -2.51
CA ALA A 40 3.12 -6.41 -1.07
C ALA A 40 2.19 -5.37 -0.41
N LEU A 41 2.20 -4.11 -0.88
CA LEU A 41 1.27 -3.09 -0.41
C LEU A 41 -0.16 -3.32 -0.90
N CYS A 42 -0.33 -3.83 -2.11
CA CYS A 42 -1.63 -4.30 -2.60
C CYS A 42 -2.17 -5.47 -1.76
N ASP A 43 -1.34 -6.47 -1.46
CA ASP A 43 -1.73 -7.60 -0.60
C ASP A 43 -2.09 -7.15 0.82
N TYR A 44 -1.36 -6.16 1.34
CA TYR A 44 -1.70 -5.54 2.62
C TYR A 44 -3.07 -4.84 2.57
N LEU A 45 -3.36 -4.11 1.50
CA LEU A 45 -4.65 -3.44 1.31
C LEU A 45 -5.80 -4.43 1.10
N ASP A 46 -5.57 -5.55 0.41
CA ASP A 46 -6.54 -6.65 0.29
C ASP A 46 -6.92 -7.17 1.68
N GLN A 47 -5.92 -7.38 2.55
CA GLN A 47 -6.14 -7.81 3.93
C GLN A 47 -6.92 -6.77 4.75
N LEU A 48 -6.70 -5.47 4.54
CA LEU A 48 -7.48 -4.42 5.23
C LEU A 48 -8.91 -4.27 4.70
N HIS A 49 -9.10 -4.50 3.39
CA HIS A 49 -10.39 -4.36 2.75
C HIS A 49 -11.32 -5.54 3.04
N GLY A 50 -10.77 -6.73 3.33
CA GLY A 50 -11.51 -7.97 3.44
C GLY A 50 -11.88 -8.51 2.05
N SER A 51 -12.84 -9.43 1.96
CA SER A 51 -13.34 -9.95 0.67
C SER A 51 -14.36 -8.98 0.05
N PRO A 52 -14.24 -8.59 -1.24
CA PRO A 52 -13.41 -9.18 -2.30
C PRO A 52 -11.98 -8.61 -2.45
N GLY A 53 -11.57 -7.61 -1.67
CA GLY A 53 -10.21 -7.06 -1.69
C GLY A 53 -10.11 -5.62 -2.17
N PHE A 54 -8.89 -5.18 -2.43
CA PHE A 54 -8.52 -3.87 -2.97
C PHE A 54 -8.33 -3.94 -4.49
N ASP A 55 -9.46 -3.85 -5.21
CA ASP A 55 -9.48 -3.72 -6.68
C ASP A 55 -9.80 -2.30 -7.16
N ARG A 56 -10.28 -1.46 -6.24
CA ARG A 56 -10.68 -0.07 -6.49
C ARG A 56 -10.46 0.79 -5.27
N LEU A 57 -10.33 2.09 -5.49
CA LEU A 57 -10.32 3.06 -4.40
C LEU A 57 -11.70 3.12 -3.75
N LEU A 58 -11.73 3.09 -2.42
CA LEU A 58 -12.99 3.30 -1.70
C LEU A 58 -13.50 4.72 -1.93
N PRO A 59 -14.83 4.90 -2.08
CA PRO A 59 -15.44 6.22 -1.98
C PRO A 59 -15.05 6.92 -0.67
N GLU A 60 -15.08 8.25 -0.65
CA GLU A 60 -14.61 9.04 0.49
C GLU A 60 -15.24 8.63 1.83
N ALA A 61 -16.55 8.36 1.84
CA ALA A 61 -17.26 7.92 3.05
C ALA A 61 -16.75 6.57 3.58
N GLU A 62 -16.59 5.59 2.70
CA GLU A 62 -16.09 4.24 3.04
C GLU A 62 -14.62 4.29 3.45
N ARG A 63 -13.80 5.07 2.73
CA ARG A 63 -12.40 5.31 3.07
C ARG A 63 -12.25 5.96 4.45
N SER A 64 -13.10 6.94 4.76
CA SER A 64 -13.11 7.60 6.07
C SER A 64 -13.52 6.65 7.20
N ALA A 65 -14.49 5.76 6.94
CA ALA A 65 -14.87 4.72 7.90
C ALA A 65 -13.69 3.75 8.16
N LEU A 66 -13.02 3.29 7.11
CA LEU A 66 -11.83 2.45 7.21
C LEU A 66 -10.70 3.15 7.98
N ALA A 67 -10.44 4.43 7.69
CA ALA A 67 -9.41 5.21 8.39
C ALA A 67 -9.68 5.30 9.90
N ARG A 68 -10.95 5.51 10.31
CA ARG A 68 -11.32 5.52 11.73
C ARG A 68 -11.06 4.17 12.41
N LEU A 69 -11.32 3.06 11.72
CA LEU A 69 -11.04 1.71 12.24
C LEU A 69 -9.53 1.49 12.40
N VAL A 70 -8.74 1.83 11.39
CA VAL A 70 -7.27 1.76 11.45
C VAL A 70 -6.74 2.58 12.62
N GLN A 71 -7.21 3.83 12.78
CA GLN A 71 -6.80 4.69 13.89
C GLN A 71 -7.24 4.15 15.25
N HIS A 72 -8.43 3.55 15.35
CA HIS A 72 -8.91 2.95 16.58
C HIS A 72 -8.04 1.77 17.02
N VAL A 73 -7.70 0.89 16.08
CA VAL A 73 -6.83 -0.27 16.32
C VAL A 73 -5.39 0.16 16.66
N ARG A 74 -4.93 1.31 16.13
CA ARG A 74 -3.60 1.86 16.44
C ARG A 74 -3.46 2.51 17.81
N ARG A 75 -4.55 2.73 18.56
CA ARG A 75 -4.48 3.49 19.82
C ARG A 75 -3.59 2.77 20.85
N PRO A 76 -2.78 3.53 21.62
CA PRO A 76 -1.92 2.95 22.67
C PRO A 76 -2.68 2.16 23.74
N ASP A 77 -3.94 2.54 23.99
CA ASP A 77 -4.80 1.91 25.00
C ASP A 77 -5.49 0.63 24.51
N ALA A 78 -5.33 0.28 23.23
CA ALA A 78 -5.74 -1.02 22.73
C ALA A 78 -4.82 -2.07 23.37
N VAL A 79 -5.39 -2.93 24.22
CA VAL A 79 -4.66 -3.99 24.92
C VAL A 79 -3.74 -4.71 23.92
N PRO A 80 -2.41 -4.64 24.08
CA PRO A 80 -1.51 -5.38 23.24
C PRO A 80 -1.73 -6.86 23.55
N GLU A 81 -2.44 -7.56 22.68
CA GLU A 81 -2.30 -9.00 22.59
C GLU A 81 -0.83 -9.30 22.25
N GLU A 82 -0.32 -10.47 22.65
CA GLU A 82 1.07 -10.93 22.47
C GLU A 82 1.56 -10.98 20.99
N ASP A 83 0.80 -10.39 20.07
CA ASP A 83 0.95 -10.46 18.63
C ASP A 83 1.88 -9.37 18.08
N GLY A 84 3.17 -9.61 18.24
CA GLY A 84 4.21 -9.22 17.29
C GLY A 84 4.52 -7.73 17.15
N GLU A 85 5.78 -7.43 16.82
CA GLU A 85 6.18 -6.07 16.48
C GLU A 85 5.53 -5.65 15.14
N ARG A 86 5.01 -4.41 15.08
CA ARG A 86 4.58 -3.82 13.82
C ARG A 86 5.79 -3.70 12.90
N LEU A 87 5.63 -4.20 11.67
CA LEU A 87 6.73 -4.24 10.72
C LEU A 87 6.89 -2.88 10.02
N LEU A 88 8.12 -2.50 9.77
CA LEU A 88 8.48 -1.35 8.92
C LEU A 88 8.73 -1.76 7.46
N GLN A 89 8.70 -3.06 7.18
CA GLN A 89 8.99 -3.67 5.89
C GLN A 89 7.94 -4.75 5.59
N PRO A 90 7.26 -4.70 4.44
CA PRO A 90 6.37 -5.79 4.03
C PRO A 90 7.14 -7.11 3.84
N VAL A 91 6.53 -8.24 4.21
CA VAL A 91 7.19 -9.56 4.28
C VAL A 91 7.87 -9.99 2.97
N ASN A 92 7.35 -9.56 1.81
CA ASN A 92 7.90 -9.91 0.48
C ASN A 92 8.64 -8.76 -0.20
N SER A 93 8.88 -7.64 0.49
CA SER A 93 9.61 -6.50 -0.07
C SER A 93 11.05 -6.49 0.44
N ALA A 94 12.01 -6.18 -0.44
CA ALA A 94 13.40 -5.97 -0.05
C ALA A 94 13.64 -4.60 0.62
N VAL A 95 12.66 -3.70 0.58
CA VAL A 95 12.77 -2.32 1.09
C VAL A 95 11.76 -2.03 2.18
N THR A 96 12.14 -1.18 3.11
CA THR A 96 11.25 -0.62 4.14
C THR A 96 10.23 0.35 3.52
N LEU A 97 9.19 0.70 4.28
CA LEU A 97 8.22 1.72 3.87
C LEU A 97 8.88 3.09 3.62
N ALA A 98 9.92 3.43 4.39
CA ALA A 98 10.65 4.69 4.21
C ALA A 98 11.48 4.69 2.93
N GLU A 99 12.26 3.62 2.69
CA GLU A 99 13.01 3.45 1.44
C GLU A 99 12.08 3.37 0.23
N GLY A 100 10.95 2.68 0.36
CA GLY A 100 9.93 2.58 -0.67
C GLY A 100 9.37 3.92 -1.13
N ARG A 101 9.25 4.91 -0.23
CA ARG A 101 8.83 6.28 -0.61
C ARG A 101 9.89 7.00 -1.42
N VAL A 102 11.17 6.84 -1.07
CA VAL A 102 12.29 7.39 -1.84
C VAL A 102 12.31 6.74 -3.22
N LEU A 103 12.24 5.41 -3.27
CA LEU A 103 12.21 4.64 -4.52
C LEU A 103 11.05 5.03 -5.43
N ALA A 104 9.85 5.24 -4.87
CA ALA A 104 8.69 5.72 -5.63
C ALA A 104 8.93 7.10 -6.25
N SER A 105 9.59 8.01 -5.52
CA SER A 105 9.97 9.33 -6.02
C SER A 105 10.99 9.23 -7.15
N ASP A 106 12.05 8.45 -6.95
CA ASP A 106 13.13 8.28 -7.94
C ASP A 106 12.58 7.68 -9.25
N LEU A 107 11.73 6.65 -9.14
CA LEU A 107 11.11 6.03 -10.32
C LEU A 107 10.12 6.96 -11.03
N ALA A 108 9.42 7.85 -10.30
CA ALA A 108 8.50 8.81 -10.91
C ALA A 108 9.21 9.86 -11.78
N GLU A 109 10.51 10.05 -11.62
CA GLU A 109 11.35 10.90 -12.47
C GLU A 109 11.88 10.18 -13.72
N ALA A 110 11.77 8.85 -13.77
CA ALA A 110 12.15 8.06 -14.92
C ALA A 110 11.15 8.23 -16.08
N ASP A 111 11.39 7.49 -17.16
CA ASP A 111 10.52 7.42 -18.33
C ASP A 111 9.83 6.06 -18.45
N GLY A 112 8.79 5.98 -19.28
CA GLY A 112 8.13 4.72 -19.63
C GLY A 112 7.38 4.07 -18.46
N TRP A 113 7.54 2.76 -18.30
CA TRP A 113 6.78 1.99 -17.30
C TRP A 113 7.31 2.19 -15.88
N GLN A 114 8.60 2.51 -15.72
CA GLN A 114 9.19 2.84 -14.43
C GLN A 114 8.53 4.08 -13.83
N ARG A 115 8.32 5.11 -14.66
CA ARG A 115 7.57 6.31 -14.29
C ARG A 115 6.21 5.97 -13.73
N GLU A 116 5.44 5.19 -14.47
CA GLU A 116 4.08 4.83 -14.08
C GLU A 116 4.05 3.97 -12.80
N LEU A 117 5.04 3.09 -12.62
CA LEU A 117 5.23 2.35 -11.37
C LEU A 117 5.51 3.29 -10.19
N GLY A 118 6.43 4.24 -10.35
CA GLY A 118 6.74 5.24 -9.32
C GLY A 118 5.53 6.09 -8.94
N LEU A 119 4.78 6.57 -9.93
CA LEU A 119 3.54 7.33 -9.72
C LEU A 119 2.45 6.48 -9.05
N ALA A 120 2.30 5.21 -9.43
CA ALA A 120 1.32 4.31 -8.83
C ALA A 120 1.70 3.97 -7.37
N LEU A 121 2.98 3.74 -7.07
CA LEU A 121 3.48 3.58 -5.70
C LEU A 121 3.25 4.83 -4.85
N ALA A 122 3.54 6.02 -5.38
CA ALA A 122 3.24 7.28 -4.70
C ALA A 122 1.73 7.43 -4.42
N GLY A 123 0.89 7.01 -5.36
CA GLY A 123 -0.57 6.91 -5.19
C GLY A 123 -0.99 5.96 -4.07
N LEU A 124 -0.38 4.76 -3.98
CA LEU A 124 -0.62 3.80 -2.90
C LEU A 124 -0.20 4.36 -1.53
N PHE A 125 0.98 4.98 -1.43
CA PHE A 125 1.43 5.61 -0.19
C PHE A 125 0.49 6.73 0.23
N SER A 126 0.02 7.56 -0.70
CA SER A 126 -0.97 8.61 -0.41
C SER A 126 -2.29 8.03 0.09
N TYR A 127 -2.76 6.93 -0.50
CA TYR A 127 -3.98 6.25 -0.04
C TYR A 127 -3.80 5.66 1.36
N LEU A 128 -2.68 4.98 1.62
CA LEU A 128 -2.35 4.43 2.94
C LEU A 128 -2.17 5.51 4.01
N ASP A 129 -1.58 6.65 3.64
CA ASP A 129 -1.47 7.84 4.48
C ASP A 129 -2.85 8.34 4.92
N GLN A 130 -3.79 8.45 3.99
CA GLN A 130 -5.18 8.82 4.30
C GLN A 130 -5.83 7.84 5.28
N LEU A 131 -5.57 6.54 5.15
CA LEU A 131 -6.06 5.53 6.10
C LEU A 131 -5.39 5.66 7.48
N SER A 132 -4.15 6.14 7.53
CA SER A 132 -3.33 6.16 8.75
C SER A 132 -3.41 7.46 9.54
N GLY A 133 -4.07 8.49 9.03
CA GLY A 133 -4.25 9.78 9.73
C GLY A 133 -3.75 11.01 8.97
N GLY A 134 -3.29 10.86 7.73
CA GLY A 134 -2.89 11.96 6.86
C GLY A 134 -1.53 11.76 6.20
N PRO A 135 -1.03 12.78 5.47
CA PRO A 135 0.23 12.69 4.73
C PRO A 135 1.40 12.27 5.60
N GLY A 136 2.14 11.24 5.16
CA GLY A 136 3.28 10.68 5.88
C GLY A 136 2.96 9.85 7.13
N ALA A 137 1.68 9.63 7.46
CA ALA A 137 1.29 8.89 8.65
C ALA A 137 1.47 7.37 8.54
N PHE A 138 1.56 6.83 7.32
CA PHE A 138 1.81 5.40 7.10
C PHE A 138 3.31 5.10 7.15
N THR A 139 3.80 4.75 8.35
CA THR A 139 5.21 4.44 8.64
C THR A 139 5.45 2.98 9.05
N GLU A 140 4.38 2.27 9.40
CA GLU A 140 4.41 0.89 9.90
C GLU A 140 3.17 0.13 9.43
N LEU A 141 3.30 -1.19 9.28
CA LEU A 141 2.21 -2.10 8.96
C LEU A 141 1.45 -2.47 10.24
N LEU A 142 0.12 -2.58 10.15
CA LEU A 142 -0.66 -3.22 11.20
C LEU A 142 -0.24 -4.69 11.36
N THR A 143 -0.29 -5.24 12.58
CA THR A 143 -0.05 -6.67 12.84
C THR A 143 -1.15 -7.54 12.21
N SER A 144 -0.93 -8.85 12.09
CA SER A 144 -1.93 -9.75 11.48
C SER A 144 -3.28 -9.72 12.22
N ALA A 145 -3.27 -9.67 13.55
CA ALA A 145 -4.48 -9.56 14.37
C ALA A 145 -5.17 -8.19 14.18
N GLU A 146 -4.40 -7.11 14.13
CA GLU A 146 -4.92 -5.77 13.83
C GLU A 146 -5.60 -5.71 12.45
N ARG A 147 -4.98 -6.31 11.42
CA ARG A 147 -5.56 -6.39 10.08
C ARG A 147 -6.86 -7.20 10.08
N ALA A 148 -6.90 -8.32 10.78
CA ALA A 148 -8.11 -9.14 10.90
C ALA A 148 -9.28 -8.37 11.53
N ARG A 149 -9.01 -7.58 12.59
CA ARG A 149 -10.03 -6.71 13.22
C ARG A 149 -10.55 -5.63 12.28
N VAL A 150 -9.67 -5.03 11.48
CA VAL A 150 -10.07 -4.02 10.49
C VAL A 150 -10.92 -4.66 9.38
N ALA A 151 -10.57 -5.88 8.97
CA ALA A 151 -11.26 -6.61 7.91
C ALA A 151 -12.64 -7.14 8.32
N SER A 152 -12.86 -7.44 9.60
CA SER A 152 -14.11 -8.02 10.14
C SER A 152 -15.24 -7.02 10.38
N ARG A 153 -15.17 -5.83 9.76
CA ARG A 153 -16.14 -4.74 9.90
C ARG A 153 -17.49 -5.02 9.24
#